data_AF-A0A956X5H9-F1
#
_entry.id   AF-A0A956X5H9-F1
#
_cell.length_a   1.000
_cell.length_b   1.000
_cell.length_c   1.000
_cell.angle_alpha   90.00
_cell.angle_beta   90.00
_cell.angle_gamma   90.00
#
_symmetry.space_group_name_H-M   'P 1'
#
loop_
_entity.id
_entity.type
_entity.pdbx_description
1 polymer ?
#
loop_
_entity_poly.entity_id
_entity_poly.type
_entity_poly.pdbx_seq_one_letter_code
_entity_poly.pdbx_strand_id
1 'polypeptide(L)' 'MIEILEATSPKELDEVRVLILAFMEWSKQLYPEAVDLVDQYNAAVEAELAGLPGEYGPPAGRLLLAYDETEVAGMVA' A
#
# COMPACT_ATOMS: atom_id res chain seq x y z
N MET A 1 10.70 3.18 17.59
CA MET A 1 10.03 2.03 18.27
C MET A 1 9.12 1.42 17.23
N ILE A 2 9.18 0.11 17.00
CA ILE A 2 8.35 -0.50 15.95
C ILE A 2 7.00 -0.95 16.53
N GLU A 3 5.92 -0.47 15.92
CA GLU A 3 4.55 -0.91 16.18
C GLU A 3 3.95 -1.51 14.91
N ILE A 4 3.15 -2.57 15.06
CA ILE A 4 2.40 -3.17 13.96
C ILE A 4 0.93 -3.22 14.36
N LEU A 5 0.07 -2.64 13.53
CA LEU A 5 -1.38 -2.61 13.73
C LEU A 5 -2.14 -3.01 12.46
N GLU A 6 -3.39 -3.42 12.63
CA GLU A 6 -4.31 -3.64 11.52
C GLU A 6 -4.91 -2.31 11.06
N ALA A 7 -4.79 -2.01 9.77
CA ALA A 7 -5.35 -0.79 9.18
C ALA A 7 -6.87 -0.93 9.07
N THR A 8 -7.59 -0.25 9.97
CA THR A 8 -9.05 -0.35 10.07
C THR A 8 -9.75 1.00 9.98
N SER A 9 -9.03 2.09 10.25
CA SER A 9 -9.53 3.46 10.17
C SER A 9 -9.27 4.08 8.79
N PRO A 10 -10.07 5.09 8.37
CA PRO A 10 -9.82 5.81 7.11
C PRO A 10 -8.40 6.40 7.02
N LYS A 11 -7.85 6.90 8.13
CA LYS A 11 -6.50 7.46 8.19
C LYS A 11 -5.43 6.41 7.83
N GLU A 12 -5.53 5.23 8.43
CA GLU A 12 -4.59 4.13 8.19
C GLU A 12 -4.71 3.62 6.75
N LEU A 13 -5.93 3.52 6.22
CA LEU A 13 -6.13 3.14 4.83
C LEU A 13 -5.57 4.20 3.86
N ASP A 14 -5.60 5.48 4.20
CA ASP A 14 -4.94 6.52 3.41
C ASP A 14 -3.41 6.40 3.48
N GLU A 15 -2.84 6.04 4.63
CA GLU A 15 -1.40 5.76 4.77
C GLU A 15 -0.96 4.56 3.93
N VAL A 16 -1.80 3.52 3.81
CA VAL A 16 -1.57 2.39 2.88
C VAL A 16 -1.53 2.87 1.43
N ARG A 17 -2.46 3.73 1.01
CA ARG A 17 -2.50 4.28 -0.36
C ARG A 17 -1.21 5.05 -0.67
N VAL A 18 -0.75 5.87 0.28
CA VAL A 18 0.50 6.63 0.13
C VAL A 18 1.70 5.68 -0.06
N LEU A 19 1.80 4.63 0.76
CA LEU A 19 2.89 3.65 0.64
C LEU A 19 2.89 2.90 -0.69
N ILE A 20 1.72 2.46 -1.17
CA ILE A 20 1.62 1.75 -2.46
C ILE A 20 2.05 2.68 -3.60
N LEU A 21 1.54 3.91 -3.64
CA LEU A 21 1.91 4.88 -4.68
C LEU A 21 3.39 5.23 -4.64
N ALA A 22 3.96 5.43 -3.45
CA ALA A 22 5.38 5.69 -3.28
C ALA A 22 6.25 4.50 -3.75
N PHE A 23 5.85 3.27 -3.43
CA PHE A 23 6.53 2.06 -3.88
C PHE A 23 6.51 1.92 -5.41
N MET A 24 5.37 2.22 -6.05
CA MET A 24 5.26 2.15 -7.51
C MET A 24 6.16 3.18 -8.20
N GLU A 25 6.18 4.42 -7.71
CA GLU A 25 7.04 5.46 -8.26
C GLU A 25 8.53 5.11 -8.08
N TRP A 26 8.91 4.62 -6.90
CA TRP A 26 10.26 4.14 -6.64
C TRP A 26 10.66 2.95 -7.53
N SER A 27 9.72 2.02 -7.77
CA SER A 27 9.96 0.84 -8.60
C SER A 27 10.27 1.19 -10.06
N LYS A 28 9.67 2.25 -10.61
CA LYS A 28 10.00 2.76 -11.96
C LYS A 28 11.45 3.22 -12.09
N GLN A 29 12.00 3.78 -11.01
CA GLN A 29 13.38 4.27 -10.99
C GLN A 29 14.38 3.11 -10.87
N LEU A 30 14.01 2.05 -10.17
CA LEU A 30 14.85 0.86 -9.99
C LEU A 30 14.87 -0.07 -11.21
N TYR A 31 13.73 -0.21 -11.88
CA TYR A 31 13.56 -1.15 -12.99
C TYR A 31 13.05 -0.42 -14.24
N PRO A 32 13.92 0.32 -14.95
CA PRO A 32 13.55 1.02 -16.18
C PRO A 32 12.94 0.09 -17.24
N GLU A 33 13.38 -1.17 -17.29
CA GLU A 33 12.86 -2.20 -18.18
C GLU A 33 11.44 -2.67 -17.84
N ALA A 34 10.96 -2.38 -16.63
CA ALA A 34 9.63 -2.77 -16.15
C ALA A 34 8.63 -1.60 -16.12
N VAL A 35 9.01 -0.41 -16.62
CA VAL A 35 8.16 0.78 -16.59
C VAL A 35 6.82 0.53 -17.28
N ASP A 36 6.82 -0.12 -18.44
CA ASP A 36 5.58 -0.44 -19.17
C ASP A 36 4.65 -1.34 -18.35
N LEU A 37 5.21 -2.27 -17.58
CA LEU A 37 4.45 -3.16 -16.69
C LEU A 37 3.89 -2.40 -15.49
N VAL A 38 4.68 -1.50 -14.90
CA VAL A 38 4.23 -0.66 -13.78
C VAL A 38 3.14 0.33 -14.24
N ASP A 39 3.25 0.88 -15.45
CA ASP A 39 2.24 1.77 -16.01
C ASP A 39 0.94 1.04 -16.36
N GLN A 40 1.02 -0.19 -16.86
CA GLN A 40 -0.16 -1.04 -17.04
C GLN A 40 -0.87 -1.30 -15.71
N TYR A 41 -0.12 -1.56 -14.64
CA TYR A 41 -0.68 -1.79 -13.31
C TYR A 41 -1.25 -0.49 -12.68
N ASN A 42 -0.60 0.66 -12.88
CA ASN A 42 -1.09 1.97 -12.44
C ASN A 42 -2.49 2.30 -12.96
N ALA A 43 -2.83 1.91 -14.19
CA ALA A 43 -4.15 2.18 -14.75
C ALA A 43 -5.30 1.50 -13.97
N ALA A 44 -5.02 0.41 -13.25
CA ALA A 44 -5.99 -0.30 -12.42
C ALA A 44 -5.87 0.06 -10.93
N VAL A 45 -4.72 0.58 -10.49
CA VAL A 45 -4.41 0.75 -9.06
C VAL A 45 -5.35 1.71 -8.35
N GLU A 46 -5.80 2.79 -9.00
CA GLU A 46 -6.69 3.77 -8.36
C GLU A 46 -8.02 3.14 -7.93
N ALA A 47 -8.56 2.22 -8.74
CA ALA A 47 -9.80 1.53 -8.43
C ALA A 47 -9.61 0.53 -7.26
N GLU A 48 -8.49 -0.19 -7.22
CA GLU A 48 -8.14 -1.07 -6.10
C GLU A 48 -7.95 -0.28 -4.80
N LEU A 49 -7.22 0.83 -4.86
CA LEU A 49 -6.97 1.71 -3.72
C LEU A 49 -8.25 2.35 -3.17
N ALA A 50 -9.22 2.68 -4.04
CA ALA A 50 -10.53 3.18 -3.60
C ALA A 50 -11.33 2.14 -2.81
N GLY A 51 -11.08 0.84 -3.05
CA GLY A 51 -11.79 -0.28 -2.43
C GLY A 51 -11.18 -0.81 -1.12
N LEU A 52 -10.06 -0.25 -0.63
CA LEU A 52 -9.39 -0.74 0.57
C LEU A 52 -10.30 -0.80 1.81
N PRO A 53 -10.16 -1.82 2.68
CA PRO A 53 -9.17 -2.91 2.63
C PRO A 53 -9.48 -4.02 1.62
N GLY A 54 -10.61 -3.96 0.91
CA GLY A 54 -10.94 -4.87 -0.19
C GLY A 54 -10.92 -6.34 0.20
N GLU A 55 -10.30 -7.17 -0.63
CA GLU A 55 -10.11 -8.60 -0.37
C GLU A 55 -9.16 -8.90 0.79
N TYR A 56 -8.32 -7.93 1.17
CA TYR A 56 -7.39 -8.02 2.30
C TYR A 56 -8.07 -7.73 3.64
N GLY A 57 -9.38 -7.49 3.66
CA GLY A 57 -10.15 -7.32 4.87
C GLY A 57 -10.58 -8.64 5.53
N PRO A 58 -11.06 -8.60 6.78
CA PRO A 58 -11.66 -9.75 7.43
C PRO A 58 -12.86 -10.32 6.64
N PRO A 59 -13.14 -11.64 6.71
CA PRO A 59 -12.48 -12.64 7.57
C PRO A 59 -11.27 -13.34 6.93
N ALA A 60 -10.98 -13.08 5.65
CA ALA A 60 -10.02 -13.86 4.87
C ALA A 60 -8.62 -13.26 4.80
N GLY A 61 -8.48 -11.95 5.05
CA GLY A 61 -7.21 -11.23 5.04
C GLY A 61 -7.10 -10.23 6.20
N ARG A 62 -5.92 -9.61 6.31
CA ARG A 62 -5.69 -8.43 7.15
C ARG A 62 -4.64 -7.54 6.52
N LEU A 63 -4.93 -6.25 6.46
CA LEU A 63 -3.98 -5.23 6.03
C LEU A 63 -3.24 -4.70 7.27
N LEU A 64 -1.92 -4.91 7.33
CA LEU A 64 -1.08 -4.52 8.46
C LEU A 64 -0.21 -3.32 8.08
N LEU A 65 -0.12 -2.36 8.99
CA LEU A 65 0.82 -1.23 8.94
C LEU A 65 1.91 -1.40 9.98
N ALA A 66 3.13 -1.11 9.59
CA ALA A 66 4.25 -0.93 10.50
C ALA A 66 4.54 0.55 10.66
N TYR A 67 4.69 0.99 11.91
CA TYR A 67 5.14 2.33 12.27
C TYR A 67 6.53 2.24 12.90
N ASP A 68 7.41 3.19 12.56
CA ASP A 68 8.57 3.51 13.39
C ASP A 68 8.31 4.86 14.08
N GLU A 69 8.15 4.79 15.40
CA GLU A 69 7.71 5.91 16.24
C GLU A 69 6.31 6.41 15.84
N THR A 70 6.23 7.39 14.94
CA THR A 70 4.96 7.96 14.46
C THR A 70 4.85 7.95 12.94
N GLU A 71 5.88 7.49 12.24
CA GLU A 71 5.92 7.46 10.78
C GLU A 71 5.60 6.07 10.27
N VAL A 72 4.77 6.00 9.23
CA VAL A 72 4.47 4.73 8.59
C VAL A 72 5.71 4.25 7.83
N ALA A 73 6.19 3.07 8.18
CA ALA A 73 7.44 2.50 7.68
C ALA A 73 7.20 1.39 6.64
N GLY A 74 6.01 0.79 6.63
CA GLY A 74 5.68 -0.25 5.66
C GLY A 74 4.28 -0.82 5.84
N MET A 75 3.88 -1.67 4.88
CA MET A 75 2.61 -2.38 4.90
C MET A 75 2.77 -3.82 4.39
N VAL A 76 1.85 -4.70 4.81
CA VAL A 76 1.67 -6.03 4.23
C VAL A 76 0.17 -6.37 4.20
N ALA A 77 -0.26 -7.02 3.12
CA ALA A 77 -1.66 -7.40 2.85
C ALA A 77 -1.78 -8.90 2.64
#